data_AF-A0A9D4TZ09-F1
#
_entry.id   AF-A0A9D4TZ09-F1
#
_cell.length_a   1.000
_cell.length_b   1.000
_cell.length_c   1.000
_cell.angle_alpha   90.00
_cell.angle_beta   90.00
_cell.angle_gamma   90.00
#
_symmetry.space_group_name_H-M   'P 1'
#
loop_
_entity.id
_entity.type
_entity.pdbx_description
1 polymer ?
#
loop_
_entity_poly.entity_id
_entity_poly.type
_entity_poly.pdbx_seq_one_letter_code
_entity_poly.pdbx_strand_id
1 'polypeptide(L)'
;MIMRPGGGSGNGKLAAGESFEYAGLPLEVASSTKYLGLTFSQLSKQHGFASCADVLAKAGRQAMFAMRRRAWELGACLVEQQCMLFDVFVKPVLSYGCELWGVDVLLRPDCSSVERVHRWFCRRVQGLPKQVTAAISLAELGRQPLQSFWIQQLVRFWNRLQNSAADEDRVLGWAFKDNLELMREGGDLVAGSACWSRRWLHVLQSAPPASGTLEWLTELDEAAVIERAAAAYLRKCLEPKTRSTSGQLRRRHQPWFDEECAATRRQIRLQMQASLNSGQPSHLAKEALRIISNRYTRLRKRKAGAWQRQQGSSLLHMQRTDARKFFKQWQREHPKSPIDAATWLRHFVNLQLKRTFQPTASLTATSNPKGQRSKVTERIRSQRGSYTRFGGVRHGSR
;
A
#
# COMPACT_ATOMS: atom_id res chain seq x y z
N MET A 1 20.13 25.08 24.14
CA MET A 1 18.83 24.37 24.31
C MET A 1 19.08 22.87 24.24
N ILE A 2 18.54 22.11 25.18
CA ILE A 2 18.56 20.64 25.19
C ILE A 2 17.12 20.14 24.97
N MET A 3 16.98 19.07 24.20
CA MET A 3 15.69 18.40 24.07
C MET A 3 15.46 17.46 25.25
N ARG A 4 14.25 17.48 25.80
CA ARG A 4 13.87 16.60 26.90
C ARG A 4 14.07 15.13 26.50
N PRO A 5 14.77 14.29 27.30
CA PRO A 5 14.86 12.86 27.06
C PRO A 5 13.48 12.20 27.08
N GLY A 6 13.24 11.27 26.15
CA GLY A 6 11.99 10.53 26.10
C GLY A 6 11.87 9.45 27.16
N GLY A 7 11.00 9.67 28.14
CA GLY A 7 10.65 8.68 29.16
C GLY A 7 9.95 7.45 28.58
N GLY A 8 10.69 6.35 28.43
CA GLY A 8 10.11 5.01 28.58
C GLY A 8 9.81 4.75 30.06
N SER A 9 8.82 3.91 30.35
CA SER A 9 8.40 3.53 31.71
C SER A 9 9.54 2.89 32.51
N GLY A 10 10.36 3.73 33.15
CA GLY A 10 11.57 3.37 33.91
C GLY A 10 12.69 4.38 33.67
N ASN A 11 12.94 5.24 34.65
CA ASN A 11 14.13 6.10 34.82
C ASN A 11 14.41 7.26 33.83
N GLY A 12 13.58 7.51 32.82
CA GLY A 12 13.85 8.56 31.79
C GLY A 12 13.13 9.90 31.96
N LYS A 13 12.67 10.28 33.16
CA LYS A 13 12.13 11.63 33.40
C LYS A 13 13.23 12.47 34.05
N LEU A 14 13.62 13.58 33.41
CA LEU A 14 14.41 14.59 34.11
C LEU A 14 13.68 14.96 35.40
N ALA A 15 14.38 14.86 36.53
CA ALA A 15 13.82 15.21 37.83
C ALA A 15 13.46 16.70 37.83
N ALA A 16 12.43 17.09 38.59
CA ALA A 16 12.11 18.50 38.76
C ALA A 16 13.29 19.19 39.46
N GLY A 17 14.11 19.93 38.69
CA GLY A 17 15.30 20.62 39.18
C GLY A 17 16.61 20.32 38.45
N GLU A 18 16.65 19.36 37.52
CA GLU A 18 17.86 19.12 36.71
C GLU A 18 18.05 20.25 35.70
N SER A 19 19.12 21.02 35.90
CA SER A 19 19.59 22.06 35.00
C SER A 19 20.88 21.61 34.33
N PHE A 20 20.98 21.84 33.03
CA PHE A 20 22.19 21.56 32.27
C PHE A 20 22.91 22.87 32.00
N GLU A 21 24.22 22.89 32.15
CA GLU A 21 25.02 24.07 31.83
C GLU A 21 25.97 23.75 30.67
N TYR A 22 26.15 24.73 29.77
CA TYR A 22 27.18 24.67 28.75
C TYR A 22 27.92 26.01 28.74
N ALA A 23 29.24 25.95 28.87
CA ALA A 23 30.09 27.13 29.05
C ALA A 23 29.59 28.06 30.20
N GLY A 24 29.09 27.46 31.29
CA GLY A 24 28.58 28.20 32.47
C GLY A 24 27.21 28.86 32.28
N LEU A 25 26.52 28.61 31.16
CA LEU A 25 25.18 29.14 30.91
C LEU A 25 24.13 28.03 31.03
N PRO A 26 23.00 28.26 31.74
CA PRO A 26 21.94 27.28 31.85
C PRO A 26 21.24 27.07 30.50
N LEU A 27 21.07 25.80 30.12
CA LEU A 27 20.44 25.38 28.88
C LEU A 27 18.95 25.15 29.08
N GLU A 28 18.14 25.84 28.27
CA GLU A 28 16.70 25.63 28.21
C GLU A 28 16.36 24.20 27.77
N VAL A 29 15.50 23.52 28.53
CA VAL A 29 14.96 22.19 28.20
C VAL A 29 13.63 22.35 27.45
N ALA A 30 13.63 22.10 26.15
CA ALA A 30 12.43 22.18 25.31
C ALA A 30 11.85 20.81 24.96
N SER A 31 10.53 20.77 24.76
CA SER A 31 9.80 19.58 24.30
C SER A 31 9.84 19.39 22.78
N SER A 32 10.07 20.46 22.04
CA SER A 32 10.17 20.47 20.58
C SER A 32 11.04 21.64 20.12
N THR A 33 11.92 21.41 19.14
CA THR A 33 12.76 22.44 18.53
C THR A 33 12.78 22.33 17.01
N LYS A 34 12.99 23.45 16.32
CA LYS A 34 13.11 23.49 14.87
C LYS A 34 14.57 23.72 14.49
N TYR A 35 15.13 22.81 13.70
CA TYR A 35 16.49 22.93 13.18
C TYR A 35 16.53 22.59 11.69
N LEU A 36 17.11 23.50 10.89
CA LEU A 36 17.16 23.41 9.43
C LEU A 36 15.82 23.04 8.76
N GLY A 37 14.71 23.57 9.28
CA GLY A 37 13.37 23.29 8.72
C GLY A 37 12.71 22.00 9.20
N LEU A 38 13.42 21.14 9.94
CA LEU A 38 12.87 19.95 10.57
C LEU A 38 12.45 20.23 12.02
N THR A 39 11.31 19.70 12.43
CA THR A 39 10.80 19.85 13.79
C THR A 39 11.10 18.58 14.58
N PHE A 40 12.08 18.69 15.46
CA PHE A 40 12.46 17.62 16.36
C PHE A 40 11.59 17.72 17.61
N SER A 41 10.83 16.66 17.90
CA SER A 41 10.11 16.49 19.16
C SER A 41 10.89 15.55 20.07
N GLN A 42 10.55 15.54 21.37
CA GLN A 42 11.03 14.54 22.33
C GLN A 42 11.03 13.13 21.72
N LEU A 43 12.21 12.50 21.67
CA LEU A 43 12.39 11.20 21.04
C LEU A 43 11.68 10.11 21.85
N SER A 44 10.63 9.52 21.31
CA SER A 44 10.04 8.32 21.89
C SER A 44 10.71 7.07 21.31
N LYS A 45 10.92 6.05 22.15
CA LYS A 45 11.36 4.70 21.73
C LYS A 45 10.55 4.18 20.53
N GLN A 46 9.25 4.49 20.45
CA GLN A 46 8.40 4.01 19.36
C GLN A 46 8.29 4.95 18.15
N HIS A 47 8.63 6.23 18.29
CA HIS A 47 8.35 7.22 17.24
C HIS A 47 9.60 7.88 16.65
N GLY A 48 10.78 7.81 17.30
CA GLY A 48 12.00 8.42 16.78
C GLY A 48 11.77 9.85 16.28
N PHE A 49 12.20 10.11 15.05
CA PHE A 49 11.98 11.35 14.31
C PHE A 49 10.77 11.30 13.34
N ALA A 50 9.91 10.29 13.41
CA ALA A 50 8.76 10.16 12.50
C ALA A 50 7.78 11.35 12.58
N SER A 51 7.76 12.10 13.68
CA SER A 51 6.97 13.34 13.81
C SER A 51 7.37 14.43 12.81
N CYS A 52 8.64 14.45 12.36
CA CYS A 52 9.09 15.34 11.29
C CYS A 52 8.26 15.14 10.01
N ALA A 53 7.99 13.87 9.67
CA ALA A 53 7.22 13.52 8.49
C ALA A 53 5.79 14.08 8.55
N ASP A 54 5.17 14.15 9.73
CA ASP A 54 3.82 14.71 9.88
C ASP A 54 3.76 16.23 9.63
N VAL A 55 4.79 16.95 10.06
CA VAL A 55 4.93 18.39 9.78
C VAL A 55 5.16 18.62 8.28
N LEU A 56 6.06 17.85 7.67
CA LEU A 56 6.33 17.90 6.23
C LEU A 56 5.11 17.48 5.39
N ALA A 57 4.29 16.55 5.86
CA ALA A 57 3.06 16.15 5.19
C ALA A 57 2.03 17.30 5.12
N LYS A 58 1.97 18.17 6.13
CA LYS A 58 1.13 19.38 6.12
C LYS A 58 1.65 20.38 5.08
N ALA A 59 2.95 20.68 5.11
CA ALA A 59 3.59 21.58 4.17
C ALA A 59 3.48 21.08 2.71
N GLY A 60 3.78 19.80 2.48
CA GLY A 60 3.68 19.18 1.16
C GLY A 60 2.24 19.12 0.64
N ARG A 61 1.24 18.98 1.52
CA ARG A 61 -0.17 19.10 1.13
C ARG A 61 -0.52 20.51 0.67
N GLN A 62 -0.02 21.54 1.35
CA GLN A 62 -0.20 22.94 0.93
C GLN A 62 0.48 23.18 -0.42
N ALA A 63 1.73 22.76 -0.58
CA ALA A 63 2.47 22.85 -1.84
C ALA A 63 1.73 22.14 -2.98
N MET A 64 1.18 20.96 -2.74
CA MET A 64 0.40 20.21 -3.72
C MET A 64 -0.87 20.95 -4.14
N PHE A 65 -1.60 21.56 -3.22
CA PHE A 65 -2.81 22.33 -3.56
C PHE A 65 -2.46 23.62 -4.31
N ALA A 66 -1.40 24.33 -3.90
CA ALA A 66 -0.90 25.51 -4.60
C ALA A 66 -0.47 25.16 -6.04
N MET A 67 0.32 24.09 -6.19
CA MET A 67 0.73 23.54 -7.50
C MET A 67 -0.49 23.21 -8.36
N ARG A 68 -1.48 22.48 -7.84
CA ARG A 68 -2.68 22.09 -8.62
C ARG A 68 -3.51 23.30 -9.04
N ARG A 69 -3.65 24.29 -8.16
CA ARG A 69 -4.33 25.55 -8.49
C ARG A 69 -3.61 26.25 -9.64
N ARG A 70 -2.29 26.40 -9.53
CA ARG A 70 -1.50 27.07 -10.57
C ARG A 70 -1.49 26.31 -11.89
N ALA A 71 -1.41 24.99 -11.84
CA ALA A 71 -1.51 24.13 -13.02
C ALA A 71 -2.86 24.34 -13.75
N TRP A 72 -3.95 24.44 -13.00
CA TRP A 72 -5.28 24.71 -13.58
C TRP A 72 -5.37 26.11 -14.21
N GLU A 73 -4.87 27.14 -13.52
CA GLU A 73 -4.83 28.52 -14.04
C GLU A 73 -4.02 28.63 -15.34
N LEU A 74 -2.97 27.83 -15.48
CA LEU A 74 -2.11 27.79 -16.67
C LEU A 74 -2.56 26.78 -17.74
N GLY A 75 -3.68 26.08 -17.52
CA GLY A 75 -4.18 25.05 -18.45
C GLY A 75 -3.32 23.78 -18.51
N ALA A 76 -2.40 23.56 -17.57
CA ALA A 76 -1.57 22.35 -17.46
C ALA A 76 -2.39 21.16 -16.90
N CYS A 77 -3.30 20.67 -17.72
CA CYS A 77 -4.27 19.64 -17.35
C CYS A 77 -3.80 18.21 -17.65
N LEU A 78 -2.77 18.01 -18.47
CA LEU A 78 -2.29 16.67 -18.83
C LEU A 78 -1.77 15.93 -17.60
N VAL A 79 -2.10 14.65 -17.50
CA VAL A 79 -1.72 13.79 -16.36
C VAL A 79 -0.20 13.74 -16.18
N GLU A 80 0.53 13.61 -17.28
CA GLU A 80 2.00 13.57 -17.29
C GLU A 80 2.60 14.88 -16.78
N GLN A 81 2.06 16.02 -17.22
CA GLN A 81 2.47 17.34 -16.73
C GLN A 81 2.20 17.49 -15.23
N GLN A 82 1.02 17.08 -14.76
CA GLN A 82 0.70 17.13 -13.33
C GLN A 82 1.64 16.23 -12.51
N CYS A 83 1.97 15.04 -13.01
CA CYS A 83 2.94 14.14 -12.37
C CYS A 83 4.34 14.74 -12.31
N MET A 84 4.81 15.36 -13.39
CA MET A 84 6.07 16.10 -13.45
C MET A 84 6.11 17.26 -12.46
N LEU A 85 5.05 18.09 -12.43
CA LEU A 85 4.93 19.20 -11.48
C LEU A 85 4.96 18.71 -10.03
N PHE A 86 4.33 17.56 -9.74
CA PHE A 86 4.39 16.96 -8.41
C PHE A 86 5.81 16.58 -8.03
N ASP A 87 6.56 15.98 -8.95
CA ASP A 87 7.95 15.59 -8.71
C ASP A 87 8.87 16.78 -8.49
N VAL A 88 8.61 17.92 -9.14
CA VAL A 88 9.41 19.15 -9.00
C VAL A 88 9.05 19.94 -7.74
N PHE A 89 7.77 20.12 -7.42
CA PHE A 89 7.34 21.05 -6.37
C PHE A 89 6.96 20.39 -5.05
N VAL A 90 6.44 19.16 -5.10
CA VAL A 90 5.82 18.52 -3.91
C VAL A 90 6.71 17.45 -3.33
N LYS A 91 7.24 16.55 -4.18
CA LYS A 91 8.12 15.46 -3.74
C LYS A 91 9.33 15.95 -2.91
N PRO A 92 10.01 17.07 -3.25
CA PRO A 92 11.12 17.57 -2.44
C PRO A 92 10.68 18.03 -1.05
N VAL A 93 9.53 18.73 -0.94
CA VAL A 93 8.96 19.14 0.35
C VAL A 93 8.60 17.93 1.21
N LEU A 94 7.99 16.92 0.60
CA LEU A 94 7.59 15.68 1.27
C LEU A 94 8.78 14.83 1.73
N SER A 95 9.91 14.89 1.02
CA SER A 95 11.07 14.01 1.25
C SER A 95 12.25 14.70 1.91
N TYR A 96 12.11 15.98 2.27
CA TYR A 96 13.18 16.76 2.87
C TYR A 96 13.65 16.13 4.20
N GLY A 97 14.94 15.84 4.31
CA GLY A 97 15.54 15.21 5.49
C GLY A 97 15.12 13.76 5.73
N CYS A 98 14.66 13.04 4.70
CA CYS A 98 14.25 11.64 4.80
C CYS A 98 15.39 10.71 5.26
N GLU A 99 16.64 11.14 5.12
CA GLU A 99 17.83 10.48 5.66
C GLU A 99 17.77 10.35 7.19
N LEU A 100 17.11 11.30 7.88
CA LEU A 100 16.97 11.32 9.33
C LEU A 100 15.71 10.58 9.78
N TRP A 101 14.53 11.01 9.32
CA TRP A 101 13.24 10.48 9.80
C TRP A 101 12.71 9.30 8.99
N GLY A 102 13.24 9.05 7.79
CA GLY A 102 12.72 8.05 6.86
C GLY A 102 12.82 6.63 7.42
N VAL A 103 13.89 6.32 8.15
CA VAL A 103 14.08 5.01 8.79
C VAL A 103 12.94 4.71 9.76
N ASP A 104 12.55 5.68 10.59
CA ASP A 104 11.46 5.51 11.57
C ASP A 104 10.11 5.29 10.90
N VAL A 105 9.91 5.92 9.75
CA VAL A 105 8.69 5.76 8.95
C VAL A 105 8.66 4.40 8.25
N LEU A 106 9.79 3.90 7.76
CA LEU A 106 9.90 2.62 7.06
C LEU A 106 9.67 1.42 7.99
N LEU A 107 10.06 1.53 9.26
CA LEU A 107 9.83 0.50 10.27
C LEU A 107 8.36 0.36 10.68
N ARG A 108 7.48 1.30 10.29
CA ARG A 108 6.07 1.27 10.66
C ARG A 108 5.23 0.51 9.63
N PRO A 109 4.29 -0.34 10.06
CA PRO A 109 3.40 -1.04 9.16
C PRO A 109 2.40 -0.09 8.47
N ASP A 110 2.10 1.06 9.10
CA ASP A 110 1.12 2.05 8.65
C ASP A 110 1.62 2.90 7.48
N CYS A 111 0.67 3.38 6.67
CA CYS A 111 0.97 4.34 5.63
C CYS A 111 1.39 5.68 6.25
N SER A 112 2.65 6.08 6.01
CA SER A 112 3.19 7.42 6.30
C SER A 112 2.21 8.54 5.92
N SER A 113 2.11 9.57 6.76
CA SER A 113 1.35 10.79 6.49
C SER A 113 1.77 11.47 5.19
N VAL A 114 3.07 11.43 4.89
CA VAL A 114 3.68 11.94 3.66
C VAL A 114 3.21 11.14 2.45
N GLU A 115 3.27 9.81 2.53
CA GLU A 115 2.83 8.89 1.47
C GLU A 115 1.31 9.03 1.21
N ARG A 116 0.51 9.39 2.22
CA ARG A 116 -0.93 9.69 2.03
C ARG A 116 -1.16 10.89 1.12
N VAL A 117 -0.27 11.88 1.10
CA VAL A 117 -0.37 13.04 0.20
C VAL A 117 -0.15 12.60 -1.24
N HIS A 118 0.91 11.83 -1.50
CA HIS A 118 1.22 11.29 -2.83
C HIS A 118 0.11 10.37 -3.36
N ARG A 119 -0.40 9.44 -2.54
CA ARG A 119 -1.52 8.56 -2.93
C ARG A 119 -2.80 9.33 -3.20
N TRP A 120 -3.06 10.38 -2.42
CA TRP A 120 -4.22 11.24 -2.67
C TRP A 120 -4.08 11.94 -4.02
N PHE A 121 -2.90 12.49 -4.31
CA PHE A 121 -2.58 13.12 -5.59
C PHE A 121 -2.79 12.14 -6.75
N CYS A 122 -2.17 10.95 -6.69
CA CYS A 122 -2.25 9.95 -7.75
C CYS A 122 -3.71 9.58 -8.09
N ARG A 123 -4.54 9.35 -7.07
CA ARG A 123 -5.97 9.07 -7.28
C ARG A 123 -6.70 10.27 -7.86
N ARG A 124 -6.40 11.48 -7.38
CA ARG A 124 -7.10 12.69 -7.79
C ARG A 124 -6.86 13.03 -9.25
N VAL A 125 -5.63 12.87 -9.74
CA VAL A 125 -5.26 13.13 -11.14
C VAL A 125 -6.00 12.18 -12.09
N GLN A 126 -6.19 10.93 -11.68
CA GLN A 126 -6.90 9.91 -12.47
C GLN A 126 -8.43 9.93 -12.30
N GLY A 127 -8.97 10.76 -11.41
CA GLY A 127 -10.40 10.73 -11.07
C GLY A 127 -10.85 9.47 -10.32
N LEU A 128 -9.92 8.70 -9.73
CA LEU A 128 -10.23 7.45 -9.05
C LEU A 128 -10.92 7.67 -7.70
N PRO A 129 -11.89 6.81 -7.34
CA PRO A 129 -12.53 6.87 -6.04
C PRO A 129 -11.60 6.40 -4.93
N LYS A 130 -11.87 6.79 -3.68
CA LYS A 130 -11.01 6.52 -2.51
C LYS A 130 -10.80 5.02 -2.24
N GLN A 131 -11.72 4.17 -2.71
CA GLN A 131 -11.75 2.73 -2.55
C GLN A 131 -10.67 2.02 -3.37
N VAL A 132 -10.18 2.63 -4.46
CA VAL A 132 -9.14 2.03 -5.28
C VAL A 132 -7.85 1.91 -4.48
N THR A 133 -7.25 0.72 -4.51
CA THR A 133 -6.01 0.44 -3.79
C THR A 133 -4.89 1.36 -4.30
N ALA A 134 -4.01 1.77 -3.39
CA ALA A 134 -2.91 2.67 -3.75
C ALA A 134 -1.98 2.05 -4.81
N ALA A 135 -1.76 0.73 -4.74
CA ALA A 135 -0.95 -0.01 -5.69
C ALA A 135 -1.45 0.15 -7.13
N ILE A 136 -2.76 0.03 -7.36
CA ILE A 136 -3.37 0.21 -8.69
C ILE A 136 -3.17 1.65 -9.16
N SER A 137 -3.52 2.63 -8.33
CA SER A 137 -3.38 4.05 -8.71
C SER A 137 -1.93 4.44 -9.03
N LEU A 138 -0.95 3.85 -8.36
CA LEU A 138 0.46 4.05 -8.65
C LEU A 138 0.88 3.33 -9.94
N ALA A 139 0.45 2.09 -10.14
CA ALA A 139 0.76 1.29 -11.33
C ALA A 139 0.23 1.92 -12.62
N GLU A 140 -1.00 2.42 -12.63
CA GLU A 140 -1.61 3.11 -13.78
C GLU A 140 -0.82 4.37 -14.20
N LEU A 141 -0.19 5.05 -13.25
CA LEU A 141 0.66 6.22 -13.53
C LEU A 141 2.13 5.84 -13.81
N GLY A 142 2.49 4.57 -13.73
CA GLY A 142 3.88 4.13 -13.78
C GLY A 142 4.74 4.70 -12.65
N ARG A 143 4.14 5.00 -11.49
CA ARG A 143 4.80 5.64 -10.34
C ARG A 143 5.13 4.62 -9.26
N GLN A 144 6.22 4.88 -8.56
CA GLN A 144 6.64 4.14 -7.37
C GLN A 144 6.20 4.88 -6.10
N PRO A 145 5.96 4.18 -4.98
CA PRO A 145 5.68 4.81 -3.70
C PRO A 145 6.87 5.66 -3.23
N LEU A 146 6.63 6.69 -2.39
CA LEU A 146 7.72 7.58 -1.94
C LEU A 146 8.76 6.84 -1.09
N GLN A 147 8.38 5.74 -0.45
CA GLN A 147 9.31 4.88 0.29
C GLN A 147 10.50 4.43 -0.57
N SER A 148 10.27 4.10 -1.85
CA SER A 148 11.36 3.67 -2.74
C SER A 148 12.41 4.78 -2.92
N PHE A 149 11.96 6.03 -3.00
CA PHE A 149 12.85 7.18 -3.08
C PHE A 149 13.60 7.43 -1.77
N TRP A 150 12.94 7.30 -0.60
CA TRP A 150 13.63 7.46 0.69
C TRP A 150 14.68 6.39 0.93
N ILE A 151 14.40 5.14 0.54
CA ILE A 151 15.36 4.04 0.64
C ILE A 151 16.59 4.34 -0.20
N GLN A 152 16.42 4.83 -1.44
CA GLN A 152 17.52 5.27 -2.28
C GLN A 152 18.38 6.36 -1.59
N GLN A 153 17.73 7.38 -1.01
CA GLN A 153 18.42 8.45 -0.30
C GLN A 153 19.16 7.95 0.96
N LEU A 154 18.55 7.02 1.70
CA LEU A 154 19.14 6.39 2.89
C LEU A 154 20.36 5.54 2.54
N VAL A 155 20.31 4.77 1.45
CA VAL A 155 21.46 3.99 0.97
C VAL A 155 22.62 4.92 0.60
N ARG A 156 22.35 5.98 -0.17
CA ARG A 156 23.38 6.97 -0.53
C ARG A 156 23.94 7.66 0.71
N PHE A 157 23.09 8.00 1.67
CA PHE A 157 23.50 8.59 2.93
C PHE A 157 24.39 7.63 3.73
N TRP A 158 24.00 6.37 3.83
CA TRP A 158 24.79 5.32 4.49
C TRP A 158 26.18 5.16 3.86
N ASN A 159 26.28 5.05 2.53
CA ASN A 159 27.58 4.94 1.86
C ASN A 159 28.44 6.20 2.09
N ARG A 160 27.83 7.40 2.10
CA ARG A 160 28.55 8.63 2.48
C ARG A 160 29.04 8.62 3.93
N LEU A 161 28.26 8.08 4.86
CA LEU A 161 28.66 7.94 6.27
C LEU A 161 29.86 7.00 6.41
N GLN A 162 29.82 5.85 5.74
CA GLN A 162 30.95 4.90 5.71
C GLN A 162 32.23 5.57 5.18
N ASN A 163 32.13 6.29 4.06
CA ASN A 163 33.27 7.01 3.49
C ASN A 163 33.78 8.12 4.42
N SER A 164 32.89 8.78 5.17
CA SER A 164 33.29 9.79 6.17
C SER A 164 33.94 9.21 7.42
N ALA A 165 33.74 7.91 7.71
CA ALA A 165 34.33 7.25 8.87
C ALA A 165 35.84 6.99 8.71
N ALA A 166 36.31 6.94 7.46
CA ALA A 166 37.71 6.74 7.09
C ALA A 166 38.57 8.00 7.29
N ASP A 167 37.93 9.18 7.37
CA ASP A 167 38.58 10.47 7.58
C ASP A 167 38.49 10.84 9.07
N GLU A 168 39.64 11.00 9.73
CA GLU A 168 39.71 11.23 11.17
C GLU A 168 39.32 12.65 11.58
N ASP A 169 39.41 13.63 10.69
CA ASP A 169 39.15 15.05 11.02
C ASP A 169 37.68 15.45 10.80
N ARG A 170 36.87 14.54 10.25
CA ARG A 170 35.49 14.85 9.85
C ARG A 170 34.52 14.61 11.01
N VAL A 171 33.91 15.68 11.50
CA VAL A 171 32.86 15.65 12.54
C VAL A 171 31.71 14.68 12.23
N LEU A 172 31.34 14.53 10.95
CA LEU A 172 30.34 13.55 10.52
C LEU A 172 30.78 12.10 10.79
N GLY A 173 32.07 11.81 10.60
CA GLY A 173 32.68 10.53 10.90
C GLY A 173 32.65 10.23 12.40
N TRP A 174 32.91 11.22 13.26
CA TRP A 174 32.80 11.10 14.71
C TRP A 174 31.36 10.76 15.13
N ALA A 175 30.39 11.55 14.68
CA ALA A 175 28.98 11.31 14.97
C ALA A 175 28.50 9.92 14.49
N PHE A 176 29.05 9.44 13.38
CA PHE A 176 28.76 8.10 12.87
C PHE A 176 29.38 7.00 13.75
N LYS A 177 30.66 7.14 14.13
CA LYS A 177 31.35 6.21 15.04
C LYS A 177 30.62 6.11 16.38
N ASP A 178 30.25 7.24 16.99
CA ASP A 178 29.45 7.29 18.22
C ASP A 178 28.11 6.57 18.06
N ASN A 179 27.45 6.73 16.90
CA ASN A 179 26.18 6.05 16.64
C ASN A 179 26.33 4.53 16.51
N LEU A 180 27.46 4.06 15.98
CA LEU A 180 27.81 2.65 15.89
C LEU A 180 28.20 2.07 17.26
N GLU A 181 28.92 2.83 18.08
CA GLU A 181 29.24 2.45 19.46
C GLU A 181 27.97 2.33 20.29
N LEU A 182 27.05 3.30 20.20
CA LEU A 182 25.72 3.23 20.80
C LEU A 182 24.93 1.97 20.34
N MET A 183 25.12 1.55 19.09
CA MET A 183 24.53 0.32 18.57
C MET A 183 25.18 -0.94 19.15
N ARG A 184 26.49 -0.94 19.44
CA ARG A 184 27.24 -2.06 19.99
C ARG A 184 27.01 -2.23 21.49
N GLU A 185 27.04 -1.15 22.26
CA GLU A 185 26.84 -1.13 23.71
C GLU A 185 25.40 -1.45 24.10
N GLY A 186 24.43 -1.10 23.25
CA GLY A 186 23.00 -1.18 23.56
C GLY A 186 22.37 -2.59 23.54
N GLY A 187 23.08 -3.65 23.96
CA GLY A 187 22.52 -5.01 24.07
C GLY A 187 21.23 -5.09 24.90
N ASP A 188 21.11 -4.24 25.92
CA ASP A 188 19.98 -4.21 26.85
C ASP A 188 18.79 -3.33 26.42
N LEU A 189 18.91 -2.57 25.32
CA LEU A 189 17.80 -1.77 24.78
C LEU A 189 16.96 -2.59 23.79
N VAL A 190 16.18 -3.51 24.35
CA VAL A 190 15.05 -4.25 23.76
C VAL A 190 14.38 -3.46 22.64
N ALA A 191 14.37 -4.00 21.41
CA ALA A 191 13.47 -3.75 20.25
C ALA A 191 12.92 -2.32 19.99
N GLY A 192 13.57 -1.27 20.51
CA GLY A 192 13.02 0.09 20.54
C GLY A 192 14.05 1.18 20.84
N SER A 193 15.35 0.88 20.73
CA SER A 193 16.41 1.89 20.85
C SER A 193 16.20 3.01 19.82
N ALA A 194 16.46 4.26 20.22
CA ALA A 194 16.41 5.43 19.34
C ALA A 194 17.65 5.53 18.43
N CYS A 195 18.60 4.59 18.53
CA CYS A 195 19.78 4.52 17.69
C CYS A 195 19.39 4.40 16.19
N TRP A 196 19.83 5.37 15.40
CA TRP A 196 19.55 5.43 13.97
C TRP A 196 20.15 4.23 13.22
N SER A 197 21.42 3.88 13.46
CA SER A 197 22.10 2.76 12.78
C SER A 197 21.40 1.42 13.03
N ARG A 198 20.93 1.17 14.26
CA ARG A 198 20.17 -0.04 14.59
C ARG A 198 18.84 -0.11 13.85
N ARG A 199 18.14 1.02 13.75
CA ARG A 199 16.87 1.10 13.02
C ARG A 199 17.08 0.89 11.53
N TRP A 200 18.15 1.46 10.98
CA TRP A 200 18.51 1.26 9.58
C TRP A 200 18.86 -0.20 9.30
N LEU A 201 19.64 -0.84 10.18
CA LEU A 201 19.93 -2.27 10.09
C LEU A 201 18.67 -3.13 10.10
N HIS A 202 17.69 -2.81 10.96
CA HIS A 202 16.41 -3.52 10.98
C HIS A 202 15.62 -3.33 9.66
N VAL A 203 15.68 -2.14 9.04
CA VAL A 203 15.10 -1.93 7.70
C VAL A 203 15.80 -2.83 6.67
N LEU A 204 17.13 -2.90 6.67
CA LEU A 204 17.89 -3.75 5.76
C LEU A 204 17.60 -5.26 5.97
N GLN A 205 17.49 -5.69 7.23
CA GLN A 205 17.17 -7.08 7.58
C GLN A 205 15.73 -7.49 7.26
N SER A 206 14.80 -6.53 7.16
CA SER A 206 13.41 -6.83 6.77
C SER A 206 13.27 -7.31 5.31
N ALA A 207 14.32 -7.16 4.50
CA ALA A 207 14.44 -7.69 3.14
C ALA A 207 15.85 -8.27 2.89
N PRO A 208 16.17 -9.44 3.49
CA PRO A 208 17.52 -10.00 3.46
C PRO A 208 17.96 -10.36 2.02
N PRO A 209 19.26 -10.30 1.72
CA PRO A 209 19.79 -10.74 0.43
C PRO A 209 19.61 -12.26 0.27
N ALA A 210 19.60 -12.74 -0.98
CA ALA A 210 19.54 -14.17 -1.29
C ALA A 210 20.71 -14.97 -0.68
N SER A 211 21.81 -14.30 -0.34
CA SER A 211 22.99 -14.84 0.34
C SER A 211 22.88 -14.95 1.86
N GLY A 212 21.75 -14.56 2.47
CA GLY A 212 21.44 -14.79 3.89
C GLY A 212 22.16 -13.90 4.90
N THR A 213 23.34 -13.36 4.57
CA THR A 213 24.15 -12.55 5.49
C THR A 213 24.45 -11.17 4.88
N LEU A 214 23.94 -10.12 5.53
CA LEU A 214 24.29 -8.73 5.23
C LEU A 214 25.54 -8.38 6.06
N GLU A 215 26.70 -8.30 5.44
CA GLU A 215 27.88 -7.69 6.05
C GLU A 215 27.63 -6.17 6.12
N TRP A 216 27.23 -5.70 7.29
CA TRP A 216 26.70 -4.35 7.50
C TRP A 216 27.73 -3.22 7.40
N LEU A 217 29.03 -3.53 7.25
CA LEU A 217 30.14 -2.58 7.05
C LEU A 217 30.64 -2.56 5.59
N THR A 218 29.82 -2.99 4.64
CA THR A 218 30.15 -2.94 3.21
C THR A 218 29.36 -1.84 2.50
N GLU A 219 29.92 -1.33 1.41
CA GLU A 219 29.20 -0.40 0.54
C GLU A 219 27.93 -1.08 0.00
N LEU A 220 26.79 -0.43 0.20
CA LEU A 220 25.51 -0.99 -0.25
C LEU A 220 25.32 -0.72 -1.75
N ASP A 221 25.04 -1.76 -2.51
CA ASP A 221 24.55 -1.63 -3.88
C ASP A 221 23.15 -0.99 -3.88
N GLU A 222 23.10 0.25 -4.36
CA GLU A 222 21.87 1.05 -4.47
C GLU A 222 20.80 0.34 -5.30
N ALA A 223 21.15 -0.23 -6.45
CA ALA A 223 20.19 -0.85 -7.35
C ALA A 223 19.56 -2.09 -6.71
N ALA A 224 20.40 -2.94 -6.11
CA ALA A 224 19.95 -4.15 -5.45
C ALA A 224 19.05 -3.86 -4.24
N VAL A 225 19.34 -2.83 -3.43
CA VAL A 225 18.49 -2.45 -2.29
C VAL A 225 17.13 -1.93 -2.77
N ILE A 226 17.10 -1.08 -3.82
CA ILE A 226 15.86 -0.54 -4.37
C ILE A 226 14.99 -1.65 -4.96
N GLU A 227 15.57 -2.60 -5.70
CA GLU A 227 14.85 -3.73 -6.28
C GLU A 227 14.20 -4.59 -5.18
N ARG A 228 14.94 -4.90 -4.11
CA ARG A 228 14.42 -5.63 -2.94
C ARG A 228 13.28 -4.89 -2.27
N ALA A 229 13.41 -3.58 -2.08
CA ALA A 229 12.36 -2.75 -1.49
C ALA A 229 11.09 -2.73 -2.35
N ALA A 230 11.24 -2.63 -3.68
CA ALA A 230 10.12 -2.68 -4.62
C ALA A 230 9.42 -4.05 -4.56
N ALA A 231 10.18 -5.15 -4.54
CA ALA A 231 9.63 -6.50 -4.40
C ALA A 231 8.87 -6.69 -3.07
N ALA A 232 9.41 -6.18 -1.95
CA ALA A 232 8.76 -6.22 -0.65
C ALA A 232 7.43 -5.41 -0.63
N TYR A 233 7.44 -4.22 -1.25
CA TYR A 233 6.22 -3.42 -1.40
C TYR A 233 5.14 -4.16 -2.19
N LEU A 234 5.52 -4.80 -3.31
CA LEU A 234 4.60 -5.58 -4.12
C LEU A 234 4.00 -6.76 -3.34
N ARG A 235 4.83 -7.56 -2.66
CA ARG A 235 4.35 -8.66 -1.80
C ARG A 235 3.31 -8.16 -0.80
N LYS A 236 3.60 -7.07 -0.07
CA LYS A 236 2.68 -6.45 0.90
C LYS A 236 1.36 -5.99 0.25
N CYS A 237 1.40 -5.53 -1.00
CA CYS A 237 0.18 -5.10 -1.70
C CYS A 237 -0.72 -6.25 -2.13
N LEU A 238 -0.14 -7.45 -2.30
CA LEU A 238 -0.81 -8.64 -2.84
C LEU A 238 -1.17 -9.65 -1.76
N GLU A 239 -0.58 -9.53 -0.58
CA GLU A 239 -0.90 -10.37 0.56
C GLU A 239 -2.40 -10.27 0.89
N PRO A 240 -3.12 -11.41 0.93
CA PRO A 240 -4.49 -11.42 1.39
C PRO A 240 -4.51 -11.02 2.86
N LYS A 241 -5.15 -9.89 3.20
CA LYS A 241 -5.32 -9.45 4.59
C LYS A 241 -5.88 -10.59 5.43
N THR A 242 -5.05 -11.21 6.26
CA THR A 242 -5.48 -12.21 7.24
C THR A 242 -6.37 -11.48 8.24
N ARG A 243 -7.65 -11.87 8.27
CA ARG A 243 -8.61 -11.26 9.18
C ARG A 243 -8.23 -11.63 10.61
N SER A 244 -8.12 -10.63 11.48
CA SER A 244 -8.22 -10.84 12.93
C SER A 244 -9.44 -11.72 13.22
N THR A 245 -9.21 -12.81 13.94
CA THR A 245 -10.17 -13.82 14.39
C THR A 245 -11.40 -13.23 15.10
N SER A 246 -11.32 -12.00 15.58
CA SER A 246 -12.45 -11.23 16.14
C SER A 246 -13.61 -11.00 15.14
N GLY A 247 -13.31 -10.80 13.85
CA GLY A 247 -14.31 -10.66 12.79
C GLY A 247 -14.95 -11.98 12.35
N GLN A 248 -14.27 -13.11 12.58
CA GLN A 248 -14.80 -14.45 12.32
C GLN A 248 -15.88 -14.85 13.34
N LEU A 249 -15.77 -14.39 14.60
CA LEU A 249 -16.76 -14.67 15.65
C LEU A 249 -18.09 -13.94 15.40
N ARG A 250 -18.07 -12.73 14.81
CA ARG A 250 -19.30 -11.99 14.45
C ARG A 250 -20.10 -12.63 13.30
N ARG A 251 -19.54 -13.58 12.54
CA ARG A 251 -20.23 -14.30 11.46
C ARG A 251 -21.07 -15.49 11.91
N ARG A 252 -21.24 -15.73 13.21
CA ARG A 252 -21.98 -16.90 13.72
C ARG A 252 -23.51 -16.78 13.63
N HIS A 253 -24.09 -15.61 13.37
CA HIS A 253 -25.50 -15.53 13.01
C HIS A 253 -25.64 -15.54 11.48
N GLN A 254 -25.63 -16.73 10.88
CA GLN A 254 -25.94 -16.89 9.46
C GLN A 254 -27.46 -16.68 9.28
N PRO A 255 -27.93 -15.60 8.63
CA PRO A 255 -29.37 -15.27 8.60
C PRO A 255 -30.23 -16.31 7.88
N TRP A 256 -29.61 -17.17 7.07
CA TRP A 256 -30.24 -18.27 6.35
C TRP A 256 -30.23 -19.60 7.13
N PHE A 257 -29.56 -19.65 8.28
CA PHE A 257 -29.50 -20.83 9.12
C PHE A 257 -30.74 -20.85 10.03
N ASP A 258 -31.66 -21.75 9.72
CA ASP A 258 -32.94 -21.87 10.38
C ASP A 258 -33.04 -23.13 11.23
N GLU A 259 -34.22 -23.35 11.82
CA GLU A 259 -34.49 -24.46 12.73
C GLU A 259 -34.23 -25.82 12.09
N GLU A 260 -34.50 -25.99 10.79
CA GLU A 260 -34.22 -27.23 10.05
C GLU A 260 -32.69 -27.51 9.96
N CYS A 261 -31.88 -26.47 9.74
CA CYS A 261 -30.42 -26.61 9.77
C CYS A 261 -29.93 -26.95 11.18
N ALA A 262 -30.52 -26.33 12.21
CA ALA A 262 -30.21 -26.58 13.61
C ALA A 262 -30.57 -28.02 14.02
N ALA A 263 -31.75 -28.50 13.64
CA ALA A 263 -32.25 -29.85 13.90
C ALA A 263 -31.38 -30.92 13.24
N THR A 264 -31.05 -30.75 11.95
CA THR A 264 -30.20 -31.70 11.23
C THR A 264 -28.78 -31.73 11.84
N ARG A 265 -28.25 -30.58 12.27
CA ARG A 265 -26.96 -30.51 12.97
C ARG A 265 -26.98 -31.18 14.33
N ARG A 266 -28.10 -31.06 15.08
CA ARG A 266 -28.33 -31.80 16.34
C ARG A 266 -28.36 -33.30 16.08
N GLN A 267 -29.06 -33.74 15.02
CA GLN A 267 -29.15 -35.15 14.65
C GLN A 267 -27.78 -35.76 14.33
N ILE A 268 -26.91 -35.04 13.60
CA ILE A 268 -25.53 -35.48 13.35
C ILE A 268 -24.75 -35.66 14.66
N ARG A 269 -24.89 -34.72 15.60
CA ARG A 269 -24.19 -34.80 16.90
C ARG A 269 -24.65 -35.98 17.74
N LEU A 270 -25.98 -36.20 17.83
CA LEU A 270 -26.55 -37.32 18.57
C LEU A 270 -26.11 -38.67 17.99
N GLN A 271 -26.11 -38.79 16.66
CA GLN A 271 -25.63 -40.01 15.97
C GLN A 271 -24.13 -40.23 16.17
N MET A 272 -23.34 -39.15 16.18
CA MET A 272 -21.90 -39.24 16.45
C MET A 272 -21.61 -39.64 17.89
N GLN A 273 -22.37 -39.11 18.86
CA GLN A 273 -22.26 -39.48 20.28
C GLN A 273 -22.71 -40.92 20.52
N ALA A 274 -23.82 -41.36 19.92
CA ALA A 274 -24.28 -42.74 20.01
C ALA A 274 -23.22 -43.73 19.49
N SER A 275 -22.54 -43.38 18.40
CA SER A 275 -21.45 -44.19 17.83
C SER A 275 -20.16 -44.21 18.67
N LEU A 276 -19.93 -43.18 19.49
CA LEU A 276 -18.79 -43.14 20.43
C LEU A 276 -19.08 -43.97 21.68
N ASN A 277 -20.32 -43.93 22.16
CA ASN A 277 -20.75 -44.68 23.35
C ASN A 277 -20.82 -46.20 23.11
N SER A 278 -20.99 -46.65 21.85
CA SER A 278 -21.07 -48.07 21.50
C SER A 278 -19.70 -48.77 21.32
N GLY A 279 -18.58 -48.09 21.55
CA GLY A 279 -17.23 -48.67 21.60
C GLY A 279 -16.62 -49.14 20.26
N GLN A 280 -17.43 -49.37 19.23
CA GLN A 280 -17.02 -49.62 17.83
C GLN A 280 -18.11 -49.06 16.88
N PRO A 281 -17.77 -48.23 15.87
CA PRO A 281 -18.74 -47.74 14.90
C PRO A 281 -19.12 -48.86 13.92
N SER A 282 -20.32 -49.42 14.06
CA SER A 282 -20.86 -50.40 13.12
C SER A 282 -20.91 -49.82 11.69
N HIS A 283 -20.75 -50.67 10.67
CA HIS A 283 -20.84 -50.24 9.26
C HIS A 283 -22.17 -49.51 8.98
N LEU A 284 -23.25 -49.97 9.60
CA LEU A 284 -24.58 -49.35 9.55
C LEU A 284 -24.61 -47.94 10.19
N ALA A 285 -23.93 -47.73 11.32
CA ALA A 285 -23.82 -46.42 11.95
C ALA A 285 -23.01 -45.43 11.10
N LYS A 286 -21.94 -45.90 10.44
CA LYS A 286 -21.15 -45.10 9.50
C LYS A 286 -21.98 -44.68 8.29
N GLU A 287 -22.76 -45.60 7.72
CA GLU A 287 -23.61 -45.30 6.57
C GLU A 287 -24.77 -44.36 6.94
N ALA A 288 -25.39 -44.55 8.12
CA ALA A 288 -26.41 -43.62 8.64
C ALA A 288 -25.86 -42.20 8.83
N LEU A 289 -24.67 -42.06 9.43
CA LEU A 289 -23.98 -40.77 9.57
C LEU A 289 -23.67 -40.14 8.20
N ARG A 290 -23.22 -40.94 7.22
CA ARG A 290 -22.94 -40.48 5.86
C ARG A 290 -24.20 -39.94 5.18
N ILE A 291 -25.32 -40.64 5.29
CA ILE A 291 -26.62 -40.23 4.73
C ILE A 291 -27.07 -38.89 5.34
N ILE A 292 -27.05 -38.76 6.67
CA ILE A 292 -27.48 -37.55 7.37
C ILE A 292 -26.53 -36.37 7.07
N SER A 293 -25.22 -36.62 7.02
CA SER A 293 -24.21 -35.60 6.67
C SER A 293 -24.35 -35.11 5.22
N ASN A 294 -24.62 -36.01 4.27
CA ASN A 294 -24.90 -35.65 2.88
C ASN A 294 -26.19 -34.83 2.77
N ARG A 295 -27.25 -35.23 3.48
CA ARG A 295 -28.51 -34.48 3.55
C ARG A 295 -28.29 -33.07 4.12
N TYR A 296 -27.54 -32.93 5.20
CA TYR A 296 -27.18 -31.63 5.78
C TYR A 296 -26.38 -30.77 4.81
N THR A 297 -25.42 -31.36 4.10
CA THR A 297 -24.60 -30.65 3.12
C THR A 297 -25.44 -30.12 1.95
N ARG A 298 -26.37 -30.93 1.43
CA ARG A 298 -27.32 -30.51 0.38
C ARG A 298 -28.27 -29.41 0.89
N LEU A 299 -28.83 -29.58 2.09
CA LEU A 299 -29.70 -28.59 2.73
C LEU A 299 -29.00 -27.24 2.90
N ARG A 300 -27.77 -27.25 3.43
CA ARG A 300 -26.93 -26.06 3.63
C ARG A 300 -26.64 -25.35 2.32
N LYS A 301 -26.26 -26.10 1.27
CA LYS A 301 -26.02 -25.55 -0.07
C LYS A 301 -27.28 -24.92 -0.66
N ARG A 302 -28.43 -25.59 -0.53
CA ARG A 302 -29.73 -25.09 -1.02
C ARG A 302 -30.12 -23.78 -0.34
N LYS A 303 -30.09 -23.73 1.00
CA LYS A 303 -30.51 -22.54 1.77
C LYS A 303 -29.55 -21.36 1.61
N ALA A 304 -28.24 -21.62 1.64
CA ALA A 304 -27.25 -20.59 1.34
C ALA A 304 -27.41 -20.03 -0.10
N GLY A 305 -27.63 -20.92 -1.08
CA GLY A 305 -27.85 -20.52 -2.48
C GLY A 305 -29.16 -19.77 -2.71
N ALA A 306 -30.23 -20.12 -1.99
CA ALA A 306 -31.52 -19.39 -2.05
C ALA A 306 -31.39 -17.99 -1.44
N TRP A 307 -30.76 -17.88 -0.26
CA TRP A 307 -30.50 -16.60 0.38
C TRP A 307 -29.60 -15.70 -0.48
N GLN A 308 -28.56 -16.25 -1.10
CA GLN A 308 -27.68 -15.50 -2.00
C GLN A 308 -28.44 -14.97 -3.23
N ARG A 309 -29.34 -15.78 -3.81
CA ARG A 309 -30.22 -15.33 -4.90
C ARG A 309 -31.16 -14.23 -4.45
N GLN A 310 -31.78 -14.36 -3.27
CA GLN A 310 -32.68 -13.35 -2.71
C GLN A 310 -31.95 -12.02 -2.43
N GLN A 311 -30.73 -12.07 -1.90
CA GLN A 311 -29.89 -10.89 -1.72
C GLN A 311 -29.52 -10.25 -3.06
N GLY A 312 -29.17 -11.05 -4.08
CA GLY A 312 -28.91 -10.56 -5.44
C GLY A 312 -30.12 -9.86 -6.05
N SER A 313 -31.32 -10.46 -5.97
CA SER A 313 -32.56 -9.86 -6.47
C SER A 313 -32.94 -8.59 -5.71
N SER A 314 -32.75 -8.56 -4.38
CA SER A 314 -32.99 -7.38 -3.55
C SER A 314 -32.05 -6.24 -3.91
N LEU A 315 -30.77 -6.54 -4.18
CA LEU A 315 -29.79 -5.56 -4.63
C LEU A 315 -30.11 -5.00 -6.03
N LEU A 316 -30.51 -5.86 -6.98
CA LEU A 316 -30.94 -5.42 -8.31
C LEU A 316 -32.21 -4.56 -8.25
N HIS A 317 -33.14 -4.89 -7.37
CA HIS A 317 -34.32 -4.07 -7.12
C HIS A 317 -33.94 -2.71 -6.50
N MET A 318 -33.04 -2.71 -5.52
CA MET A 318 -32.52 -1.50 -4.88
C MET A 318 -31.73 -0.60 -5.85
N GLN A 319 -31.01 -1.18 -6.80
CA GLN A 319 -30.34 -0.43 -7.86
C GLN A 319 -31.33 0.37 -8.72
N ARG A 320 -32.52 -0.20 -8.97
CA ARG A 320 -33.56 0.43 -9.80
C ARG A 320 -34.38 1.48 -9.03
N THR A 321 -34.56 1.32 -7.72
CA THR A 321 -35.39 2.21 -6.89
C THR A 321 -34.60 3.30 -6.17
N ASP A 322 -33.39 2.99 -5.67
CA ASP A 322 -32.53 3.93 -4.94
C ASP A 322 -31.04 3.62 -5.16
N ALA A 323 -30.50 4.14 -6.27
CA ALA A 323 -29.11 3.93 -6.67
C ALA A 323 -28.11 4.38 -5.59
N ARG A 324 -28.43 5.42 -4.81
CA ARG A 324 -27.53 5.96 -3.78
C ARG A 324 -27.42 5.01 -2.58
N LYS A 325 -28.53 4.44 -2.12
CA LYS A 325 -28.52 3.39 -1.08
C LYS A 325 -27.84 2.11 -1.59
N PHE A 326 -28.11 1.71 -2.83
CA PHE A 326 -27.43 0.58 -3.47
C PHE A 326 -25.91 0.73 -3.43
N PHE A 327 -25.35 1.84 -3.93
CA PHE A 327 -23.89 2.03 -3.94
C PHE A 327 -23.29 2.12 -2.52
N LYS A 328 -24.02 2.68 -1.55
CA LYS A 328 -23.60 2.72 -0.15
C LYS A 328 -23.57 1.33 0.49
N GLN A 329 -24.51 0.45 0.11
CA GLN A 329 -24.57 -0.93 0.57
C GLN A 329 -23.57 -1.84 -0.16
N TRP A 330 -23.40 -1.67 -1.46
CA TRP A 330 -22.39 -2.37 -2.27
C TRP A 330 -20.96 -2.07 -1.82
N GLN A 331 -20.69 -0.84 -1.35
CA GLN A 331 -19.41 -0.46 -0.76
C GLN A 331 -19.10 -1.17 0.58
N ARG A 332 -20.06 -1.86 1.20
CA ARG A 332 -19.83 -2.71 2.38
C ARG A 332 -19.42 -4.12 1.93
N GLU A 333 -18.13 -4.26 1.60
CA GLU A 333 -17.35 -5.49 1.38
C GLU A 333 -18.04 -6.71 0.71
N HIS A 334 -17.72 -6.96 -0.57
CA HIS A 334 -17.91 -8.28 -1.21
C HIS A 334 -16.60 -9.07 -1.37
N PRO A 335 -16.56 -10.35 -0.98
CA PRO A 335 -15.45 -11.26 -1.22
C PRO A 335 -15.56 -11.91 -2.61
N LYS A 336 -14.38 -12.12 -3.22
CA LYS A 336 -14.09 -12.82 -4.49
C LYS A 336 -14.41 -12.03 -5.76
N SER A 337 -13.42 -11.27 -6.22
CA SER A 337 -13.30 -10.89 -7.62
C SER A 337 -13.23 -12.15 -8.49
N PRO A 338 -13.83 -12.15 -9.70
CA PRO A 338 -13.73 -13.27 -10.64
C PRO A 338 -12.31 -13.45 -11.21
N ILE A 339 -11.46 -12.45 -11.05
CA ILE A 339 -10.07 -12.46 -11.49
C ILE A 339 -9.19 -12.88 -10.30
N ASP A 340 -8.36 -13.89 -10.53
CA ASP A 340 -7.41 -14.43 -9.56
C ASP A 340 -6.31 -13.41 -9.19
N ALA A 341 -5.83 -13.47 -7.95
CA ALA A 341 -4.84 -12.55 -7.42
C ALA A 341 -3.50 -12.63 -8.18
N ALA A 342 -3.11 -13.82 -8.66
CA ALA A 342 -1.88 -13.97 -9.45
C ALA A 342 -1.98 -13.32 -10.84
N THR A 343 -3.18 -13.30 -11.43
CA THR A 343 -3.45 -12.61 -12.70
C THR A 343 -3.32 -11.10 -12.53
N TRP A 344 -3.87 -10.54 -11.45
CA TRP A 344 -3.68 -9.13 -11.11
C TRP A 344 -2.21 -8.78 -10.87
N LEU A 345 -1.49 -9.63 -10.13
CA LEU A 345 -0.06 -9.46 -9.86
C LEU A 345 0.75 -9.36 -11.16
N ARG A 346 0.59 -10.33 -12.08
CA ARG A 346 1.29 -10.31 -13.37
C ARG A 346 0.97 -9.06 -14.18
N HIS A 347 -0.29 -8.67 -14.22
CA HIS A 347 -0.71 -7.47 -14.94
C HIS A 347 -0.04 -6.20 -14.38
N PHE A 348 -0.06 -6.01 -13.06
CA PHE A 348 0.54 -4.82 -12.45
C PHE A 348 2.07 -4.82 -12.50
N VAL A 349 2.73 -5.97 -12.39
CA VAL A 349 4.18 -6.07 -12.58
C VAL A 349 4.56 -5.73 -14.02
N ASN A 350 3.81 -6.21 -15.01
CA ASN A 350 4.08 -5.88 -16.42
C ASN A 350 3.88 -4.39 -16.72
N LEU A 351 2.84 -3.77 -16.15
CA LEU A 351 2.61 -2.32 -16.24
C LEU A 351 3.75 -1.52 -15.59
N GLN A 352 4.18 -1.91 -14.38
CA GLN A 352 5.23 -1.19 -13.65
C GLN A 352 6.63 -1.35 -14.26
N LEU A 353 6.91 -2.49 -14.89
CA LEU A 353 8.21 -2.76 -15.52
C LEU A 353 8.29 -2.30 -16.99
N LYS A 354 7.26 -1.61 -17.52
CA LYS A 354 7.17 -1.17 -18.93
C LYS A 354 7.50 -2.27 -19.95
N ARG A 355 7.19 -3.54 -19.65
CA ARG A 355 7.24 -4.61 -20.67
C ARG A 355 6.00 -4.45 -21.53
N THR A 356 6.11 -3.64 -22.58
CA THR A 356 5.04 -3.41 -23.55
C THR A 356 4.47 -4.73 -24.03
N PHE A 357 3.19 -4.96 -23.72
CA PHE A 357 2.36 -5.90 -24.45
C PHE A 357 2.24 -5.35 -25.88
N GLN A 358 2.97 -5.91 -26.83
CA GLN A 358 2.58 -5.78 -28.23
C GLN A 358 1.36 -6.69 -28.42
N PRO A 359 0.18 -6.16 -28.77
CA PRO A 359 -0.91 -7.01 -29.18
C PRO A 359 -0.52 -7.60 -30.53
N THR A 360 -0.06 -8.84 -30.53
CA THR A 360 0.03 -9.64 -31.75
C THR A 360 -1.38 -9.75 -32.29
N ALA A 361 -1.66 -9.07 -33.40
CA ALA A 361 -2.88 -9.25 -34.15
C ALA A 361 -2.89 -10.68 -34.70
N SER A 362 -3.50 -11.62 -33.97
CA SER A 362 -3.89 -12.90 -34.53
C SER A 362 -5.36 -12.81 -34.95
N LEU A 363 -5.57 -12.27 -36.16
CA LEU A 363 -6.77 -12.58 -36.92
C LEU A 363 -6.71 -14.06 -37.29
N THR A 364 -7.69 -14.80 -36.78
CA THR A 364 -8.09 -16.11 -37.28
C THR A 364 -8.37 -16.03 -38.78
N ALA A 365 -7.56 -16.71 -39.58
CA ALA A 365 -7.95 -17.15 -40.91
C ALA A 365 -7.52 -18.61 -41.05
N THR A 366 -8.50 -19.48 -40.86
CA THR A 366 -8.48 -20.89 -41.22
C THR A 366 -7.99 -21.07 -42.66
N SER A 367 -6.84 -21.69 -42.82
CA SER A 367 -6.37 -22.23 -44.09
C SER A 367 -7.12 -23.53 -44.40
N ASN A 368 -7.76 -23.61 -45.56
CA ASN A 368 -7.78 -24.86 -46.31
C ASN A 368 -7.62 -24.54 -47.81
N PRO A 369 -6.92 -25.37 -48.59
CA PRO A 369 -6.34 -24.99 -49.86
C PRO A 369 -7.27 -25.36 -51.02
N LYS A 370 -7.19 -24.59 -52.11
CA LYS A 370 -7.24 -25.06 -53.50
C LYS A 370 -7.04 -23.87 -54.42
N GLY A 371 -6.06 -24.00 -55.31
CA GLY A 371 -5.75 -22.98 -56.29
C GLY A 371 -6.82 -22.84 -57.36
N GLN A 372 -6.92 -21.64 -57.93
CA GLN A 372 -7.03 -21.46 -59.37
C GLN A 372 -6.78 -19.99 -59.71
N ARG A 373 -5.93 -19.81 -60.73
CA ARG A 373 -5.64 -18.56 -61.45
C ARG A 373 -6.91 -18.02 -62.12
N SER A 374 -7.06 -16.70 -62.17
CA SER A 374 -7.34 -15.85 -63.36
C SER A 374 -7.78 -14.45 -62.91
N LYS A 375 -7.01 -13.40 -63.23
CA LYS A 375 -7.28 -12.36 -64.25
C LYS A 375 -8.67 -11.70 -64.13
N VAL A 376 -8.70 -10.36 -64.07
CA VAL A 376 -9.49 -9.43 -64.93
C VAL A 376 -9.80 -8.09 -64.22
N THR A 377 -9.25 -7.02 -64.82
CA THR A 377 -9.68 -5.60 -64.96
C THR A 377 -9.79 -4.61 -63.79
N GLU A 378 -8.87 -3.64 -63.78
CA GLU A 378 -9.06 -2.22 -64.16
C GLU A 378 -10.47 -1.55 -64.02
N ARG A 379 -10.54 -0.44 -63.28
CA ARG A 379 -11.02 0.93 -63.68
C ARG A 379 -11.28 1.81 -62.44
N ILE A 380 -10.53 2.90 -62.23
CA ILE A 380 -10.70 4.31 -62.71
C ILE A 380 -11.63 5.19 -61.82
N ARG A 381 -11.04 6.32 -61.37
CA ARG A 381 -11.56 7.67 -61.01
C ARG A 381 -12.55 7.81 -59.82
N SER A 382 -12.17 8.56 -58.78
CA SER A 382 -12.28 10.03 -58.65
C SER A 382 -13.71 10.53 -58.52
N GLN A 383 -14.06 11.07 -57.34
CA GLN A 383 -14.74 12.37 -57.25
C GLN A 383 -14.58 13.01 -55.86
N ARG A 384 -14.07 14.25 -55.88
CA ARG A 384 -14.26 15.27 -54.84
C ARG A 384 -15.73 15.71 -54.86
N GLY A 385 -16.26 16.04 -53.69
CA GLY A 385 -17.54 16.73 -53.52
C GLY A 385 -17.52 17.58 -52.25
N SER A 386 -17.30 18.86 -52.44
CA SER A 386 -17.38 19.98 -51.51
C SER A 386 -18.79 20.22 -50.95
N TYR A 387 -18.91 20.69 -49.71
CA TYR A 387 -20.04 21.51 -49.25
C TYR A 387 -19.59 22.60 -48.26
N THR A 388 -19.94 23.84 -48.59
CA THR A 388 -19.80 25.08 -47.80
C THR A 388 -21.17 25.69 -47.51
N ARG A 389 -21.25 26.41 -46.38
CA ARG A 389 -22.29 27.39 -45.91
C ARG A 389 -23.62 26.80 -45.45
N PHE A 390 -24.23 27.21 -44.33
CA PHE A 390 -24.57 28.54 -43.77
C PHE A 390 -24.61 28.48 -42.21
N GLY A 391 -24.36 29.47 -41.35
CA GLY A 391 -24.51 30.93 -41.37
C GLY A 391 -25.56 31.36 -40.32
N GLY A 392 -25.18 32.01 -39.20
CA GLY A 392 -26.14 32.58 -38.24
C GLY A 392 -25.56 33.05 -36.89
N VAL A 393 -25.08 34.29 -36.85
CA VAL A 393 -24.67 35.05 -35.66
C VAL A 393 -25.89 35.78 -35.06
N ARG A 394 -26.01 35.86 -33.72
CA ARG A 394 -26.58 37.03 -33.02
C ARG A 394 -25.87 37.29 -31.68
N HIS A 395 -25.35 38.51 -31.55
CA HIS A 395 -25.00 39.16 -30.30
C HIS A 395 -26.25 39.61 -29.54
N GLY A 396 -26.12 39.73 -28.21
CA GLY A 396 -27.00 40.49 -27.35
C GLY A 396 -26.28 40.85 -26.06
N SER A 397 -25.91 42.13 -25.92
CA SER A 397 -25.37 42.74 -24.71
C SER A 397 -26.46 42.97 -23.67
N ARG A 398 -26.15 42.69 -22.40
CA ARG A 398 -26.36 43.60 -21.26
C ARG A 398 -25.54 43.13 -20.07
#